data_AF-A0A6V7LRD0-F1
#
_entry.id   AF-A0A6V7LRD0-F1
#
_cell.length_a   1.000
_cell.length_b   1.000
_cell.length_c   1.000
_cell.angle_alpha   90.00
_cell.angle_beta   90.00
_cell.angle_gamma   90.00
#
_symmetry.space_group_name_H-M   'P 1'
#
loop_
_entity.id
_entity.type
_entity.pdbx_description
1 polymer ?
#
loop_
_entity_poly.entity_id
_entity_poly.type
_entity_poly.pdbx_seq_one_letter_code
_entity_poly.pdbx_strand_id
1 'polypeptide(L)'
;STSSMATSGDIMNNFYAASHARAGPWLFGVLLGYILSKKRNPSVKLIVLGWLTTILSFAFVFFTYRIFQGEDYQWNATWEIFYAAVSKQIWAFTICWLIYSSVHGYGGIVSKILSWPIYMPLARISYSVYLVHFIIQIMRNTAGRVPVYFSDETVIYSFFAQFIVSLIGGLALCLVFESPFVALERIIFKKPKKVRIEKNDDSHQGVSNGGFVNDNVNCNISTIVKEEQQA
;
A
#
# COMPACT_ATOMS: atom_id res chain seq x y z
N SER A 1 -5.50 25.79 -36.62
CA SER A 1 -4.70 24.75 -35.92
C SER A 1 -4.27 25.17 -34.52
N THR A 2 -4.07 26.46 -34.26
CA THR A 2 -3.72 27.01 -32.93
C THR A 2 -4.90 27.06 -31.95
N SER A 3 -6.14 27.17 -32.43
CA SER A 3 -7.35 27.17 -31.59
C SER A 3 -7.67 25.81 -30.97
N SER A 4 -7.39 24.69 -31.66
CA SER A 4 -7.66 23.35 -31.13
C SER A 4 -6.65 22.91 -30.04
N MET A 5 -5.40 23.37 -30.13
CA MET A 5 -4.37 23.09 -29.11
C MET A 5 -4.61 23.86 -27.80
N ALA A 6 -5.14 25.09 -27.88
CA ALA A 6 -5.54 25.85 -26.69
C ALA A 6 -6.68 25.14 -25.95
N THR A 7 -7.71 24.69 -26.69
CA THR A 7 -8.84 23.94 -26.12
C THR A 7 -8.42 22.64 -25.43
N SER A 8 -7.46 21.88 -25.98
CA SER A 8 -6.98 20.64 -25.34
C SER A 8 -6.19 20.89 -24.04
N GLY A 9 -5.39 21.96 -23.99
CA GLY A 9 -4.69 22.37 -22.76
C GLY A 9 -5.66 22.82 -21.67
N ASP A 10 -6.71 23.54 -22.04
CA ASP A 10 -7.75 24.03 -21.13
C ASP A 10 -8.66 22.91 -20.62
N ILE A 11 -8.99 21.93 -21.45
CA ILE A 11 -9.72 20.72 -21.03
C ILE A 11 -8.86 19.89 -20.07
N MET A 12 -7.57 19.69 -20.37
CA MET A 12 -6.67 18.98 -19.45
C MET A 12 -6.61 19.70 -18.09
N ASN A 13 -6.39 21.01 -18.06
CA ASN A 13 -6.34 21.75 -16.78
C ASN A 13 -7.69 21.74 -16.04
N ASN A 14 -8.82 21.98 -16.71
CA ASN A 14 -10.12 22.06 -16.04
C ASN A 14 -10.69 20.69 -15.64
N PHE A 15 -10.38 19.62 -16.38
CA PHE A 15 -10.89 18.26 -16.12
C PHE A 15 -9.91 17.40 -15.30
N TYR A 16 -8.59 17.56 -15.45
CA TYR A 16 -7.59 16.82 -14.67
C TYR A 16 -7.17 17.51 -13.36
N ALA A 17 -7.25 18.84 -13.25
CA ALA A 17 -6.96 19.57 -12.01
C ALA A 17 -8.16 19.69 -11.06
N ALA A 18 -9.31 19.10 -11.43
CA ALA A 18 -10.49 18.98 -10.59
C ALA A 18 -10.20 18.12 -9.34
N SER A 19 -9.66 18.75 -8.30
CA SER A 19 -9.39 18.15 -6.98
C SER A 19 -10.66 17.53 -6.37
N HIS A 20 -11.85 18.06 -6.70
CA HIS A 20 -13.14 17.51 -6.31
C HIS A 20 -13.43 16.11 -6.86
N ALA A 21 -12.93 15.75 -8.05
CA ALA A 21 -13.11 14.41 -8.62
C ALA A 21 -12.28 13.32 -7.90
N ARG A 22 -11.23 13.72 -7.15
CA ARG A 22 -10.39 12.83 -6.33
C ARG A 22 -10.64 12.96 -4.82
N ALA A 23 -11.49 13.90 -4.41
CA ALA A 23 -11.81 14.13 -3.01
C ALA A 23 -12.58 12.95 -2.38
N GLY A 24 -13.40 12.24 -3.16
CA GLY A 24 -14.22 11.12 -2.69
C GLY A 24 -13.39 10.04 -1.96
N PRO A 25 -12.43 9.38 -2.63
CA PRO A 25 -11.57 8.37 -1.99
C PRO A 25 -10.83 8.88 -0.74
N TRP A 26 -10.39 10.14 -0.73
CA TRP A 26 -9.75 10.75 0.42
C TRP A 26 -10.70 10.87 1.62
N LEU A 27 -11.93 11.34 1.38
CA LEU A 27 -12.96 11.45 2.41
C LEU A 27 -13.31 10.08 3.00
N PHE A 28 -13.45 9.05 2.16
CA PHE A 28 -13.71 7.68 2.63
C PHE A 28 -12.57 7.15 3.51
N GLY A 29 -11.31 7.42 3.15
CA GLY A 29 -10.15 7.04 3.96
C GLY A 29 -10.11 7.75 5.32
N VAL A 30 -10.33 9.06 5.35
CA VAL A 30 -10.38 9.84 6.60
C VAL A 30 -11.54 9.38 7.49
N LEU A 31 -12.73 9.18 6.90
CA LEU A 31 -13.90 8.69 7.60
C LEU A 31 -13.65 7.29 8.19
N LEU A 32 -13.04 6.39 7.43
CA LEU A 32 -12.66 5.07 7.91
C LEU A 32 -11.70 5.17 9.09
N GLY A 33 -10.66 6.01 8.99
CA GLY A 33 -9.71 6.23 10.08
C GLY A 33 -10.38 6.72 11.37
N TYR A 34 -11.32 7.65 11.23
CA TYR A 34 -12.12 8.15 12.36
C TYR A 34 -12.99 7.04 12.99
N ILE A 35 -13.68 6.25 12.17
CA ILE A 35 -14.50 5.12 12.65
C ILE A 35 -13.62 4.10 13.38
N LEU A 36 -12.43 3.82 12.85
CA LEU A 36 -11.51 2.86 13.43
C LEU A 36 -10.98 3.33 14.80
N SER A 37 -10.75 4.63 14.96
CA SER A 37 -10.36 5.22 16.24
C SER A 37 -11.40 5.01 17.35
N LYS A 38 -12.69 4.83 17.00
CA LYS A 38 -13.77 4.69 17.96
C LYS A 38 -13.92 3.27 18.54
N LYS A 39 -13.07 2.31 18.11
CA LYS A 39 -13.00 0.90 18.60
C LYS A 39 -14.38 0.26 18.83
N ARG A 40 -15.32 0.47 17.90
CA ARG A 40 -16.67 -0.09 18.01
C ARG A 40 -16.77 -1.38 17.21
N ASN A 41 -17.16 -2.47 17.87
CA ASN A 41 -17.43 -3.72 17.16
C ASN A 41 -18.56 -3.54 16.13
N PRO A 42 -18.37 -3.94 14.87
CA PRO A 42 -19.42 -3.84 13.87
C PRO A 42 -20.56 -4.82 14.15
N SER A 43 -21.78 -4.41 13.81
CA SER A 43 -22.92 -5.33 13.78
C SER A 43 -22.74 -6.35 12.65
N VAL A 44 -23.21 -7.59 12.88
CA VAL A 44 -23.21 -8.67 11.87
C VAL A 44 -23.87 -8.24 10.56
N LYS A 45 -24.91 -7.40 10.63
CA LYS A 45 -25.58 -6.85 9.44
C LYS A 45 -24.64 -6.02 8.57
N LEU A 46 -23.79 -5.19 9.18
CA LEU A 46 -22.81 -4.39 8.45
C LEU A 46 -21.77 -5.29 7.78
N ILE A 47 -21.39 -6.38 8.45
CA ILE A 47 -20.40 -7.33 7.93
C ILE A 47 -20.91 -7.97 6.64
N VAL A 48 -22.13 -8.51 6.66
CA VAL A 48 -22.77 -9.11 5.49
C VAL A 48 -22.94 -8.09 4.38
N LEU A 49 -23.42 -6.88 4.72
CA LEU A 49 -23.66 -5.82 3.73
C LEU A 49 -22.37 -5.39 3.03
N GLY A 50 -21.25 -5.30 3.75
CA GLY A 50 -19.99 -4.91 3.14
C GLY A 50 -19.31 -6.02 2.31
N TRP A 51 -19.53 -7.29 2.63
CA TRP A 51 -19.13 -8.38 1.73
C TRP A 51 -19.96 -8.39 0.44
N LEU A 52 -21.28 -8.16 0.55
CA LEU A 52 -22.15 -7.99 -0.61
C LEU A 52 -21.71 -6.80 -1.48
N THR A 53 -21.39 -5.65 -0.88
CA THR A 53 -20.92 -4.48 -1.64
C THR A 53 -19.58 -4.74 -2.35
N THR A 54 -18.71 -5.55 -1.75
CA THR A 54 -17.44 -5.96 -2.37
C THR A 54 -17.69 -6.81 -3.61
N ILE A 55 -18.53 -7.84 -3.51
CA ILE A 55 -18.87 -8.71 -4.65
C ILE A 55 -19.57 -7.88 -5.75
N LEU A 56 -20.49 -7.01 -5.37
CA LEU A 56 -21.20 -6.14 -6.30
C LEU A 56 -20.24 -5.19 -7.03
N SER A 57 -19.25 -4.62 -6.34
CA SER A 57 -18.23 -3.77 -6.96
C SER A 57 -17.40 -4.54 -7.99
N PHE A 58 -16.97 -5.76 -7.66
CA PHE A 58 -16.22 -6.59 -8.61
C PHE A 58 -17.05 -6.96 -9.83
N ALA A 59 -18.31 -7.36 -9.62
CA ALA A 59 -19.25 -7.66 -10.70
C ALA A 59 -19.49 -6.43 -11.59
N PHE A 60 -19.66 -5.25 -10.99
CA PHE A 60 -19.84 -3.99 -11.73
C PHE A 60 -18.64 -3.70 -12.64
N VAL A 61 -17.41 -3.77 -12.11
CA VAL A 61 -16.21 -3.53 -12.92
C VAL A 61 -16.07 -4.55 -14.05
N PHE A 62 -16.27 -5.83 -13.75
CA PHE A 62 -16.13 -6.90 -14.74
C PHE A 62 -17.19 -6.82 -15.85
N PHE A 63 -18.45 -6.59 -15.46
CA PHE A 63 -19.56 -6.48 -16.39
C PHE A 63 -19.42 -5.24 -17.27
N THR A 64 -19.03 -4.11 -16.68
CA THR A 64 -18.79 -2.90 -17.45
C THR A 64 -17.62 -3.08 -18.41
N TYR A 65 -16.49 -3.65 -17.99
CA TYR A 65 -15.37 -3.94 -18.88
C TYR A 65 -15.81 -4.78 -20.10
N ARG A 66 -16.66 -5.79 -19.89
CA ARG A 66 -17.20 -6.62 -20.97
C ARG A 66 -18.09 -5.85 -21.95
N ILE A 67 -18.95 -4.96 -21.45
CA ILE A 67 -19.83 -4.14 -22.29
C ILE A 67 -19.01 -3.18 -23.15
N PHE A 68 -18.00 -2.55 -22.56
CA PHE A 68 -17.16 -1.57 -23.25
C PHE A 68 -16.28 -2.16 -24.35
N GLN A 69 -16.01 -3.47 -24.31
CA GLN A 69 -15.23 -4.17 -25.34
C GLN A 69 -16.10 -4.91 -26.37
N GLY A 70 -17.43 -4.85 -26.26
CA GLY A 70 -18.33 -5.44 -27.24
C GLY A 70 -18.33 -4.63 -28.54
N GLU A 71 -18.29 -5.30 -29.69
CA GLU A 71 -18.32 -4.67 -31.02
C GLU A 71 -19.61 -3.85 -31.25
N ASP A 72 -20.70 -4.17 -30.54
CA ASP A 72 -22.00 -3.50 -30.62
C ASP A 72 -22.16 -2.28 -29.68
N TYR A 73 -21.08 -1.85 -29.00
CA TYR A 73 -21.17 -0.77 -28.01
C TYR A 73 -21.51 0.58 -28.66
N GLN A 74 -22.68 1.13 -28.31
CA GLN A 74 -23.08 2.48 -28.70
C GLN A 74 -22.60 3.49 -27.67
N TRP A 75 -21.72 4.40 -28.09
CA TRP A 75 -21.15 5.43 -27.22
C TRP A 75 -22.24 6.38 -26.72
N ASN A 76 -22.42 6.42 -25.39
CA ASN A 76 -23.38 7.31 -24.74
C ASN A 76 -22.66 8.17 -23.69
N ALA A 77 -22.44 9.44 -24.03
CA ALA A 77 -21.72 10.40 -23.19
C ALA A 77 -22.26 10.47 -21.74
N THR A 78 -23.57 10.39 -21.55
CA THR A 78 -24.19 10.47 -20.21
C THR A 78 -23.80 9.28 -19.34
N TRP A 79 -23.80 8.08 -19.92
CA TRP A 79 -23.42 6.85 -19.22
C TRP A 79 -21.93 6.82 -18.89
N GLU A 80 -21.09 7.25 -19.83
CA GLU A 80 -19.64 7.33 -19.68
C GLU A 80 -19.22 8.23 -18.51
N ILE A 81 -19.79 9.44 -18.46
CA ILE A 81 -19.48 10.41 -17.42
C ILE A 81 -19.93 9.88 -16.05
N PHE A 82 -21.13 9.29 -15.99
CA PHE A 82 -21.64 8.70 -14.77
C PHE A 82 -20.76 7.53 -14.29
N TYR A 83 -20.38 6.63 -15.19
CA TYR A 83 -19.49 5.52 -14.89
C TYR A 83 -18.11 6.00 -14.40
N ALA A 84 -17.49 6.95 -15.11
CA ALA A 84 -16.20 7.51 -14.75
C ALA A 84 -16.23 8.21 -13.38
N ALA A 85 -17.38 8.79 -13.01
CA ALA A 85 -17.59 9.50 -11.75
C ALA A 85 -18.02 8.60 -10.57
N VAL A 86 -18.44 7.35 -10.79
CA VAL A 86 -18.92 6.46 -9.72
C VAL A 86 -17.99 5.27 -9.49
N SER A 87 -17.37 4.75 -10.55
CA SER A 87 -16.48 3.57 -10.50
C SER A 87 -15.36 3.71 -9.47
N LYS A 88 -14.71 4.88 -9.39
CA LYS A 88 -13.60 5.15 -8.46
C LYS A 88 -14.06 5.18 -7.01
N GLN A 89 -15.27 5.64 -6.75
CA GLN A 89 -15.86 5.81 -5.43
C GLN A 89 -16.33 4.47 -4.88
N ILE A 90 -16.98 3.66 -5.72
CA ILE A 90 -17.34 2.29 -5.37
C ILE A 90 -16.07 1.51 -5.02
N TRP A 91 -15.04 1.57 -5.87
CA TRP A 91 -13.78 0.88 -5.61
C TRP A 91 -13.11 1.35 -4.31
N ALA A 92 -13.05 2.66 -4.07
CA ALA A 92 -12.49 3.20 -2.83
C ALA A 92 -13.27 2.73 -1.59
N PHE A 93 -14.59 2.69 -1.67
CA PHE A 93 -15.44 2.17 -0.61
C PHE A 93 -15.17 0.69 -0.35
N THR A 94 -15.02 -0.12 -1.40
CA THR A 94 -14.66 -1.54 -1.30
C THR A 94 -13.34 -1.76 -0.58
N ILE A 95 -12.29 -0.98 -0.90
CA ILE A 95 -11.01 -1.07 -0.18
C ILE A 95 -11.15 -0.60 1.27
N CYS A 96 -11.90 0.48 1.52
CA CYS A 96 -12.13 0.93 2.89
C CYS A 96 -12.81 -0.16 3.73
N TRP A 97 -13.81 -0.84 3.16
CA TRP A 97 -14.46 -1.97 3.80
C TRP A 97 -13.51 -3.15 4.02
N LEU A 98 -12.64 -3.45 3.06
CA LEU A 98 -11.65 -4.52 3.16
C LEU A 98 -10.68 -4.27 4.33
N ILE A 99 -10.19 -3.05 4.48
CA ILE A 99 -9.33 -2.65 5.61
C ILE A 99 -10.12 -2.77 6.92
N TYR A 100 -11.34 -2.23 6.96
CA TYR A 100 -12.19 -2.26 8.15
C TYR A 100 -12.45 -3.68 8.67
N SER A 101 -12.82 -4.59 7.76
CA SER A 101 -13.07 -6.00 8.07
C SER A 101 -11.80 -6.75 8.48
N SER A 102 -10.65 -6.39 7.90
CA SER A 102 -9.35 -6.98 8.24
C SER A 102 -8.92 -6.63 9.66
N VAL A 103 -9.13 -5.38 10.10
CA VAL A 103 -8.77 -4.95 11.46
C VAL A 103 -9.66 -5.57 12.54
N HIS A 104 -10.93 -5.79 12.25
CA HIS A 104 -11.88 -6.41 13.20
C HIS A 104 -11.87 -7.95 13.18
N GLY A 105 -10.99 -8.58 12.38
CA GLY A 105 -10.87 -10.04 12.31
C GLY A 105 -11.96 -10.74 11.49
N TYR A 106 -12.87 -10.00 10.84
CA TYR A 106 -13.92 -10.53 9.97
C TYR A 106 -13.47 -10.72 8.50
N GLY A 107 -12.23 -10.36 8.18
CA GLY A 107 -11.64 -10.48 6.84
C GLY A 107 -11.27 -11.91 6.41
N GLY A 108 -11.35 -12.89 7.31
CA GLY A 108 -11.07 -14.31 7.01
C GLY A 108 -9.73 -14.52 6.31
N ILE A 109 -9.78 -15.13 5.11
CA ILE A 109 -8.60 -15.40 4.26
C ILE A 109 -7.93 -14.09 3.80
N VAL A 110 -8.71 -13.06 3.47
CA VAL A 110 -8.18 -11.81 2.94
C VAL A 110 -7.35 -11.07 3.99
N SER A 111 -7.77 -11.11 5.25
CA SER A 111 -6.98 -10.56 6.36
C SER A 111 -5.65 -11.30 6.55
N LYS A 112 -5.64 -12.64 6.41
CA LYS A 112 -4.40 -13.42 6.48
C LYS A 112 -3.42 -13.06 5.36
N ILE A 113 -3.93 -12.88 4.15
CA ILE A 113 -3.13 -12.41 3.02
C ILE A 113 -2.58 -11.02 3.36
N LEU A 114 -3.42 -10.03 3.62
CA LEU A 114 -2.96 -8.65 3.89
C LEU A 114 -2.00 -8.51 5.08
N SER A 115 -2.09 -9.39 6.08
CA SER A 115 -1.22 -9.36 7.27
C SER A 115 0.16 -10.01 7.04
N TRP A 116 0.46 -10.50 5.83
CA TRP A 116 1.76 -11.09 5.57
C TRP A 116 2.91 -10.06 5.62
N PRO A 117 4.01 -10.37 6.33
CA PRO A 117 5.16 -9.47 6.43
C PRO A 117 5.87 -9.22 5.10
N ILE A 118 5.60 -10.06 4.07
CA ILE A 118 6.13 -9.89 2.72
C ILE A 118 5.65 -8.59 2.05
N TYR A 119 4.50 -8.05 2.46
CA TYR A 119 3.95 -6.84 1.88
C TYR A 119 4.76 -5.59 2.23
N MET A 120 5.49 -5.60 3.35
CA MET A 120 6.30 -4.46 3.76
C MET A 120 7.46 -4.16 2.79
N PRO A 121 8.36 -5.10 2.45
CA PRO A 121 9.37 -4.86 1.41
C PRO A 121 8.75 -4.75 0.00
N LEU A 122 7.70 -5.50 -0.30
CA LEU A 122 7.07 -5.47 -1.62
C LEU A 122 6.46 -4.10 -1.95
N ALA A 123 5.83 -3.44 -0.98
CA ALA A 123 5.29 -2.09 -1.15
C ALA A 123 6.38 -1.06 -1.47
N ARG A 124 7.57 -1.19 -0.87
CA ARG A 124 8.71 -0.29 -1.10
C ARG A 124 9.30 -0.43 -2.49
N ILE A 125 9.48 -1.68 -2.94
CA ILE A 125 9.92 -1.98 -4.30
C ILE A 125 8.91 -1.44 -5.31
N SER A 126 7.62 -1.69 -5.07
CA SER A 126 6.53 -1.27 -5.96
C SER A 126 6.46 0.26 -6.09
N TYR A 127 6.66 0.98 -4.99
CA TYR A 127 6.74 2.45 -4.99
C TYR A 127 7.93 2.95 -5.81
N SER A 128 9.11 2.36 -5.64
CA SER A 128 10.31 2.74 -6.41
C SER A 128 10.13 2.49 -7.91
N VAL A 129 9.56 1.34 -8.28
CA VAL A 129 9.21 1.01 -9.67
C VAL A 129 8.20 2.01 -10.24
N TYR A 130 7.17 2.37 -9.47
CA TYR A 130 6.16 3.35 -9.91
C TYR A 130 6.78 4.71 -10.25
N LEU A 131 7.69 5.23 -9.41
CA LEU A 131 8.37 6.50 -9.67
C LEU A 131 9.20 6.46 -10.96
N VAL A 132 9.99 5.40 -11.15
CA VAL A 132 10.82 5.23 -12.36
C VAL A 132 9.95 5.08 -13.60
N HIS A 133 8.88 4.28 -13.51
CA HIS A 133 7.93 4.11 -14.60
C HIS A 133 7.31 5.46 -15.01
N PHE A 134 6.90 6.28 -14.05
CA PHE A 134 6.33 7.60 -14.31
C PHE A 134 7.30 8.54 -15.03
N ILE A 135 8.57 8.58 -14.62
CA ILE A 135 9.62 9.38 -15.27
C ILE A 135 9.82 8.90 -16.72
N ILE A 136 9.92 7.58 -16.93
CA ILE A 136 10.08 6.98 -18.26
C ILE A 136 8.90 7.33 -19.19
N GLN A 137 7.67 7.31 -18.67
CA GLN A 137 6.48 7.70 -19.42
C GLN A 137 6.55 9.17 -19.86
N ILE A 138 6.90 10.08 -18.94
CA ILE A 138 7.05 11.51 -19.26
C ILE A 138 8.12 11.71 -20.33
N MET A 139 9.31 11.12 -20.16
CA MET A 139 10.41 11.26 -21.11
C MET A 139 10.01 10.79 -22.50
N ARG A 140 9.33 9.65 -22.62
CA ARG A 140 8.87 9.15 -23.91
C ARG A 140 7.78 10.01 -24.52
N ASN A 141 6.84 10.52 -23.71
CA ASN A 141 5.80 11.42 -24.18
C ASN A 141 6.39 12.73 -24.73
N THR A 142 7.41 13.28 -24.09
CA THR A 142 8.12 14.49 -24.57
C THR A 142 9.03 14.22 -25.77
N ALA A 143 9.62 13.02 -25.86
CA ALA A 143 10.46 12.62 -26.99
C ALA A 143 9.66 12.19 -28.24
N GLY A 144 8.39 11.81 -28.07
CA GLY A 144 7.50 11.40 -29.15
C GLY A 144 7.17 12.55 -30.09
N ARG A 145 7.95 12.70 -31.17
CA ARG A 145 7.72 13.70 -32.23
C ARG A 145 7.04 13.12 -33.48
N VAL A 146 6.79 11.81 -33.50
CA VAL A 146 6.18 11.09 -34.63
C VAL A 146 5.02 10.20 -34.15
N PRO A 147 3.91 10.11 -34.92
CA PRO A 147 2.82 9.20 -34.60
C PRO A 147 3.28 7.75 -34.73
N VAL A 148 3.01 6.95 -33.69
CA VAL A 148 3.30 5.51 -33.70
C VAL A 148 2.17 4.79 -34.43
N TYR A 149 2.51 3.92 -35.38
CA TYR A 149 1.53 3.05 -36.03
C TYR A 149 0.98 2.06 -35.00
N PHE A 150 -0.34 2.10 -34.78
CA PHE A 150 -1.04 1.21 -33.87
C PHE A 150 -1.18 -0.16 -34.53
N SER A 151 -0.27 -1.07 -34.22
CA SER A 151 -0.42 -2.50 -34.49
C SER A 151 -0.36 -3.26 -33.17
N ASP A 152 -1.19 -4.29 -33.01
CA ASP A 152 -1.35 -5.03 -31.76
C ASP A 152 -0.01 -5.60 -31.28
N GLU A 153 0.81 -6.17 -32.18
CA GLU A 153 2.13 -6.69 -31.82
C GLU A 153 3.09 -5.61 -31.31
N THR A 154 3.02 -4.40 -31.90
CA THR A 154 3.91 -3.29 -31.54
C THR A 154 3.53 -2.72 -30.17
N VAL A 155 2.23 -2.64 -29.87
CA VAL A 155 1.71 -2.19 -28.58
C VAL A 155 2.10 -3.16 -27.47
N ILE A 156 1.90 -4.46 -27.69
CA ILE A 156 2.25 -5.50 -26.72
C ILE A 156 3.77 -5.50 -26.45
N TYR A 157 4.59 -5.49 -27.50
CA TYR A 157 6.04 -5.45 -27.35
C TYR A 157 6.51 -4.20 -26.60
N SER A 158 5.99 -3.04 -26.97
CA SER A 158 6.33 -1.77 -26.33
C SER A 158 5.92 -1.73 -24.86
N PHE A 159 4.77 -2.31 -24.51
CA PHE A 159 4.32 -2.44 -23.13
C PHE A 159 5.28 -3.27 -22.30
N PHE A 160 5.64 -4.48 -22.77
CA PHE A 160 6.58 -5.34 -22.05
C PHE A 160 7.97 -4.73 -21.95
N ALA A 161 8.47 -4.10 -23.01
CA ALA A 161 9.76 -3.42 -22.99
C ALA A 161 9.80 -2.32 -21.92
N GLN A 162 8.77 -1.47 -21.87
CA GLN A 162 8.68 -0.40 -20.88
C GLN A 162 8.50 -0.93 -19.46
N PHE A 163 7.70 -1.99 -19.31
CA PHE A 163 7.49 -2.65 -18.03
C PHE A 163 8.81 -3.21 -17.48
N ILE A 164 9.55 -3.99 -18.27
CA ILE A 164 10.84 -4.58 -17.89
C ILE A 164 11.86 -3.49 -17.55
N VAL A 165 12.00 -2.46 -18.39
CA VAL A 165 12.94 -1.35 -18.12
C VAL A 165 12.57 -0.63 -16.83
N SER A 166 11.28 -0.36 -16.59
CA SER A 166 10.84 0.27 -15.35
C SER A 166 11.02 -0.62 -14.11
N LEU A 167 10.89 -1.93 -14.27
CA LEU A 167 11.11 -2.90 -13.19
C LEU A 167 12.58 -2.97 -12.80
N ILE A 168 13.48 -3.06 -13.78
CA ILE A 168 14.94 -3.09 -13.56
C ILE A 168 15.41 -1.76 -12.96
N GLY A 169 14.99 -0.63 -13.54
CA GLY A 169 15.35 0.69 -13.04
C GLY A 169 14.80 0.97 -11.64
N GLY A 170 13.56 0.55 -11.38
CA GLY A 170 12.92 0.64 -10.07
C GLY A 170 13.61 -0.20 -9.01
N LEU A 171 14.01 -1.43 -9.34
CA LEU A 171 14.78 -2.31 -8.45
C LEU A 171 16.17 -1.75 -8.14
N ALA A 172 16.88 -1.26 -9.17
CA ALA A 172 18.18 -0.62 -8.98
C ALA A 172 18.07 0.61 -8.07
N LEU A 173 17.08 1.47 -8.30
CA LEU A 173 16.80 2.63 -7.47
C LEU A 173 16.43 2.20 -6.03
N CYS A 174 15.58 1.18 -5.88
CA CYS A 174 15.22 0.64 -4.58
C CYS A 174 16.47 0.16 -3.82
N LEU A 175 17.38 -0.58 -4.45
CA LEU A 175 18.60 -1.06 -3.78
C LEU A 175 19.55 0.08 -3.39
N VAL A 176 19.73 1.07 -4.27
CA VAL A 176 20.63 2.21 -4.05
C VAL A 176 20.11 3.13 -2.94
N PHE A 177 18.81 3.38 -2.87
CA PHE A 177 18.23 4.26 -1.86
C PHE A 177 17.83 3.51 -0.58
N GLU A 178 17.29 2.29 -0.67
CA GLU A 178 16.83 1.57 0.52
C GLU A 178 18.00 1.10 1.40
N SER A 179 19.13 0.69 0.83
CA SER A 179 20.30 0.29 1.62
C SER A 179 20.85 1.40 2.55
N PRO A 180 21.03 2.66 2.12
CA PRO A 180 21.41 3.73 3.03
C PRO A 180 20.28 4.12 3.98
N PHE A 181 19.00 4.06 3.59
CA PHE A 181 17.88 4.37 4.50
C PHE A 181 17.76 3.35 5.64
N VAL A 182 17.93 2.05 5.36
CA VAL A 182 17.93 1.01 6.40
C VAL A 182 19.14 1.16 7.33
N ALA A 183 20.30 1.52 6.79
CA ALA A 183 21.47 1.83 7.61
C ALA A 183 21.22 3.06 8.52
N LEU A 184 20.60 4.11 7.98
CA LEU A 184 20.25 5.32 8.71
C LEU A 184 19.23 5.06 9.82
N GLU A 185 18.20 4.24 9.55
CA GLU A 185 17.19 3.85 10.54
C GLU A 185 17.83 3.12 11.72
N ARG A 186 18.81 2.24 11.46
CA ARG A 186 19.54 1.52 12.53
C ARG A 186 20.41 2.44 13.38
N ILE A 187 20.96 3.50 12.80
CA ILE A 187 21.80 4.48 13.51
C ILE A 187 20.93 5.40 14.37
N ILE A 188 19.79 5.85 13.83
CA ILE A 188 18.87 6.81 14.49
C ILE A 188 18.00 6.10 15.54
N PHE A 189 17.46 4.91 15.23
CA PHE A 189 16.61 4.13 16.13
C PHE A 189 17.39 3.01 16.83
N LYS A 190 18.57 3.32 17.39
CA LYS A 190 19.19 2.46 18.41
C LYS A 190 18.26 2.36 19.62
N LYS A 191 17.29 1.44 19.56
CA LYS A 191 16.48 1.06 20.72
C LYS A 191 17.42 0.35 21.69
N PRO A 192 17.62 0.83 22.93
CA PRO A 192 18.31 0.03 23.94
C PRO A 192 17.54 -1.28 24.08
N LYS A 193 18.23 -2.41 23.92
CA LYS A 193 17.65 -3.74 24.14
C LYS A 193 17.06 -3.75 25.55
N LYS A 194 15.73 -3.74 25.67
CA LYS A 194 15.06 -4.02 26.94
C LYS A 194 15.29 -5.51 27.20
N VAL A 195 16.28 -5.81 28.04
CA VAL A 195 16.48 -7.16 28.58
C VAL A 195 15.17 -7.53 29.27
N ARG A 196 14.42 -8.44 28.67
CA ARG A 196 13.20 -8.99 29.24
C ARG A 196 13.65 -10.00 30.28
N ILE A 197 13.70 -9.60 31.55
CA ILE A 197 13.77 -10.57 32.65
C ILE A 197 12.45 -11.34 32.58
N GLU A 198 12.56 -12.62 32.26
CA GLU A 198 11.48 -13.58 32.28
C GLU A 198 11.04 -13.75 33.73
N LYS A 199 9.88 -13.17 34.08
CA LYS A 199 9.22 -13.47 35.35
C LYS A 199 8.45 -14.76 35.12
N ASN A 200 9.05 -15.87 35.53
CA ASN A 200 8.38 -17.16 35.63
C ASN A 200 7.34 -17.02 36.75
N ASP A 201 6.05 -17.08 36.40
CA ASP A 201 4.94 -16.93 37.35
C ASP A 201 4.40 -18.32 37.69
N ASP A 202 5.18 -19.07 38.48
CA ASP A 202 4.67 -20.20 39.24
C ASP A 202 4.11 -19.66 40.56
N SER A 203 2.83 -19.27 40.55
CA SER A 203 2.13 -18.88 41.76
C SER A 203 1.58 -20.11 42.49
N HIS A 204 2.33 -20.63 43.45
CA HIS A 204 1.77 -21.17 44.70
C HIS A 204 2.23 -20.31 45.89
N GLN A 205 1.25 -19.97 46.71
CA GLN A 205 1.22 -19.16 47.95
C GLN A 205 2.45 -19.21 48.88
N GLY A 206 2.73 -18.08 49.57
CA GLY A 206 3.36 -18.12 50.91
C GLY A 206 4.24 -16.93 51.31
N VAL A 207 3.66 -15.97 52.03
CA VAL A 207 4.16 -15.26 53.25
C VAL A 207 5.68 -15.13 53.51
N SER A 208 6.16 -13.89 53.72
CA SER A 208 6.91 -13.38 54.92
C SER A 208 8.09 -12.42 54.63
N ASN A 209 8.03 -11.27 55.30
CA ASN A 209 9.06 -10.35 55.81
C ASN A 209 10.54 -10.44 55.37
N GLY A 210 11.08 -9.25 55.08
CA GLY A 210 12.23 -8.71 55.82
C GLY A 210 13.61 -8.79 55.16
N GLY A 211 14.21 -7.62 54.91
CA GLY A 211 15.63 -7.36 55.20
C GLY A 211 16.70 -7.78 54.18
N PHE A 212 17.61 -6.81 53.96
CA PHE A 212 19.05 -6.99 53.69
C PHE A 212 19.54 -7.44 52.30
N VAL A 213 20.14 -6.45 51.61
CA VAL A 213 21.49 -6.46 50.98
C VAL A 213 22.08 -7.83 50.64
N ASN A 214 22.41 -8.07 49.36
CA ASN A 214 23.35 -9.13 48.99
C ASN A 214 24.05 -8.89 47.63
N ASP A 215 25.28 -8.38 47.69
CA ASP A 215 26.51 -9.01 47.19
C ASP A 215 26.47 -9.92 45.94
N ASN A 216 26.04 -9.43 44.77
CA ASN A 216 26.23 -10.17 43.52
C ASN A 216 26.75 -9.35 42.33
N VAL A 217 27.27 -8.14 42.57
CA VAL A 217 27.92 -7.32 41.54
C VAL A 217 29.35 -7.80 41.22
N ASN A 218 29.96 -8.65 42.05
CA ASN A 218 31.40 -8.94 41.98
C ASN A 218 31.81 -10.27 41.32
N CYS A 219 30.86 -11.08 40.82
CA CYS A 219 31.17 -12.42 40.28
C CYS A 219 31.22 -12.51 38.74
N ASN A 220 30.85 -11.46 38.01
CA ASN A 220 30.87 -11.48 36.53
C ASN A 220 32.01 -10.67 35.88
N ILE A 221 32.81 -9.95 36.66
CA ILE A 221 34.01 -9.26 36.14
C ILE A 221 35.21 -10.22 36.08
N SER A 222 35.29 -11.21 36.97
CA SER A 222 36.39 -12.20 36.97
C SER A 222 36.30 -13.22 35.83
N THR A 223 35.11 -13.43 35.26
CA THR A 223 34.88 -14.40 34.18
C THR A 223 35.25 -13.84 32.81
N ILE A 224 35.10 -12.51 32.60
CA ILE A 224 35.37 -11.86 31.31
C ILE A 224 36.87 -11.64 31.07
N VAL A 225 37.70 -11.59 32.11
CA VAL A 225 39.17 -11.45 31.97
C VAL A 225 39.86 -12.78 31.62
N LYS A 226 39.18 -13.94 31.77
CA LYS A 226 39.76 -15.25 31.46
C LYS A 226 39.59 -15.72 30.00
N GLU A 227 38.72 -15.10 29.22
CA GLU A 227 38.55 -15.44 27.79
C GLU A 227 39.47 -14.65 26.85
N GLU A 228 40.24 -13.67 27.33
CA GLU A 228 41.16 -12.87 26.49
C GLU A 228 42.65 -13.30 26.57
N GLN A 229 42.95 -14.49 27.10
CA GLN A 229 44.33 -15.02 27.15
C GLN A 229 44.53 -16.37 26.45
N GLN A 230 43.48 -17.05 25.97
CA GLN A 230 43.62 -18.34 25.27
C GLN A 230 42.51 -18.59 24.25
N ALA A 231 42.42 -17.80 23.17
CA ALA A 231 41.88 -18.20 21.84
C ALA A 231 41.97 -17.04 20.85
#